data_AF-A0A7C5KQH6-F1
#
_entry.id   AF-A0A7C5KQH6-F1
#
_cell.length_a   1.000
_cell.length_b   1.000
_cell.length_c   1.000
_cell.angle_alpha   90.00
_cell.angle_beta   90.00
_cell.angle_gamma   90.00
#
_symmetry.space_group_name_H-M   'P 1'
#
loop_
_entity.id
_entity.type
_entity.pdbx_description
1 polymer ?
#
loop_
_entity_poly.entity_id
_entity_poly.type
_entity_poly.pdbx_seq_one_letter_code
_entity_poly.pdbx_strand_id
1 'polypeptide(L)'
;MKNNPLPRLDKDETLRQKILPLCRLKPGEIWLDPINGHKVGCLDAANSTDIAKLMDGQLAQLAIHDPPYNFVAFEERQLAEFVAWSQKWVQNTWRALADDSAFYVWLGADQRNHFQPLPDFMLMMRRFDFQPRSFITMRNQRGYGTQKNWMAVRQELLYYAKGTPFFEVQYTDIPKILRGYYKGVNGKKLENLA
;
A
#
# COMPACT_ATOMS: atom_id res chain seq x y z
N MET A 1 -1.76 3.65 26.73
CA MET A 1 -2.69 2.56 26.36
C MET A 1 -2.89 1.69 27.59
N LYS A 2 -4.11 1.53 28.09
CA LYS A 2 -4.39 0.45 29.05
C LYS A 2 -4.07 -0.85 28.33
N ASN A 3 -3.24 -1.72 28.93
CA ASN A 3 -2.99 -3.05 28.39
C ASN A 3 -4.35 -3.68 28.09
N ASN A 4 -4.58 -4.02 26.82
CA ASN A 4 -5.81 -4.72 26.45
C ASN A 4 -5.81 -6.03 27.26
N PRO A 5 -6.84 -6.32 28.08
CA PRO A 5 -6.82 -7.48 28.98
C PRO A 5 -6.83 -8.81 28.21
N LEU A 6 -7.20 -8.78 26.92
CA LEU A 6 -7.20 -9.96 26.08
C LEU A 6 -5.80 -10.24 25.53
N PRO A 7 -5.30 -11.50 25.65
CA PRO A 7 -4.08 -11.91 25.00
C PRO A 7 -4.24 -11.88 23.48
N ARG A 8 -3.09 -11.85 22.79
CA ARG A 8 -3.02 -11.98 21.33
C ARG A 8 -3.64 -13.31 20.88
N LEU A 9 -4.58 -13.25 19.94
CA LEU A 9 -5.31 -14.44 19.45
C LEU A 9 -4.41 -15.45 18.73
N ASP A 10 -3.29 -15.01 18.17
CA ASP A 10 -2.31 -15.90 17.56
C ASP A 10 -1.44 -16.65 18.58
N LYS A 11 -1.44 -16.24 19.86
CA LYS A 11 -0.71 -16.90 20.96
C LYS A 11 -1.61 -17.65 21.94
N ASP A 12 -2.91 -17.37 21.92
CA ASP A 12 -3.91 -18.02 22.78
C ASP A 12 -4.95 -18.74 21.91
N GLU A 13 -4.63 -20.00 21.59
CA GLU A 13 -5.50 -20.84 20.78
C GLU A 13 -6.86 -21.10 21.47
N THR A 14 -6.89 -21.14 22.81
CA THR A 14 -8.13 -21.36 23.55
C THR A 14 -9.08 -20.19 23.37
N LEU A 15 -8.57 -18.96 23.51
CA LEU A 15 -9.35 -17.75 23.27
C LEU A 15 -9.74 -17.62 21.80
N ARG A 16 -8.81 -17.91 20.88
CA ARG A 16 -9.09 -17.91 19.43
C ARG A 16 -10.25 -18.83 19.09
N GLN A 17 -10.26 -20.06 19.58
CA GLN A 17 -11.36 -21.02 19.35
C GLN A 17 -12.69 -20.55 19.94
N LYS A 18 -12.69 -19.81 21.06
CA LYS A 18 -13.90 -19.21 21.62
C LYS A 18 -14.44 -18.04 20.77
N ILE A 19 -13.57 -17.29 20.10
CA ILE A 19 -13.95 -16.11 19.31
C ILE A 19 -14.33 -16.49 17.87
N LEU A 20 -13.69 -17.50 17.27
CA LEU A 20 -13.96 -17.90 15.88
C LEU A 20 -15.45 -18.09 15.54
N PRO A 21 -16.30 -18.71 16.38
CA PRO A 21 -17.74 -18.83 16.11
C PRO A 21 -18.49 -17.49 16.08
N LEU A 22 -17.92 -16.43 16.68
CA LEU A 22 -18.49 -15.08 16.71
C LEU A 22 -18.05 -14.22 15.51
N CYS A 23 -17.05 -14.68 14.75
CA CYS A 23 -16.60 -14.00 13.54
C CYS A 23 -17.67 -14.10 12.45
N ARG A 24 -18.05 -12.95 11.87
CA ARG A 24 -19.06 -12.87 10.82
C ARG A 24 -18.63 -13.45 9.48
N LEU A 25 -17.32 -13.60 9.28
CA LEU A 25 -16.72 -14.02 8.01
C LEU A 25 -15.64 -15.06 8.28
N LYS A 26 -15.71 -16.21 7.61
CA LYS A 26 -14.73 -17.28 7.69
C LYS A 26 -13.75 -17.23 6.51
N PRO A 27 -12.57 -17.85 6.62
CA PRO A 27 -11.66 -18.00 5.49
C PRO A 27 -12.38 -18.60 4.26
N GLY A 28 -12.20 -17.98 3.09
CA GLY A 28 -12.85 -18.35 1.82
C GLY A 28 -14.22 -17.71 1.58
N GLU A 29 -14.81 -17.07 2.59
CA GLU A 29 -16.11 -16.42 2.47
C GLU A 29 -15.99 -14.96 2.01
N ILE A 30 -17.05 -14.52 1.34
CA ILE A 30 -17.26 -13.14 0.91
C ILE A 30 -18.60 -12.69 1.48
N TRP A 31 -18.59 -11.56 2.16
CA TRP A 31 -19.79 -10.85 2.58
C TRP A 31 -20.07 -9.70 1.62
N LEU A 32 -21.33 -9.57 1.22
CA LEU A 32 -21.84 -8.45 0.43
C LEU A 32 -22.82 -7.67 1.30
N ASP A 33 -22.57 -6.37 1.45
CA ASP A 33 -23.51 -5.44 2.08
C ASP A 33 -24.69 -5.20 1.13
N PRO A 34 -25.92 -5.64 1.48
CA PRO A 34 -27.08 -5.46 0.63
C PRO A 34 -27.55 -4.01 0.55
N ILE A 35 -27.05 -3.11 1.42
CA ILE A 35 -27.48 -1.71 1.49
C ILE A 35 -26.54 -0.81 0.69
N ASN A 36 -25.24 -0.86 0.99
CA ASN A 36 -24.25 0.04 0.38
C ASN A 36 -23.39 -0.65 -0.71
N GLY A 37 -23.57 -1.96 -0.93
CA GLY A 37 -22.86 -2.70 -1.97
C GLY A 37 -21.39 -3.02 -1.68
N HIS A 38 -20.92 -2.79 -0.46
CA HIS A 38 -19.57 -3.18 -0.05
C HIS A 38 -19.37 -4.70 -0.13
N LYS A 39 -18.28 -5.13 -0.77
CA LYS A 39 -17.89 -6.54 -0.84
C LYS A 39 -16.62 -6.75 -0.02
N VAL A 40 -16.67 -7.63 0.98
CA VAL A 40 -15.55 -7.92 1.89
C VAL A 40 -15.25 -9.41 1.87
N GLY A 41 -14.02 -9.78 1.54
CA GLY A 41 -13.57 -11.18 1.52
C GLY A 41 -12.53 -11.47 2.61
N CYS A 42 -12.66 -12.62 3.29
CA CYS A 42 -11.59 -13.18 4.10
C CYS A 42 -10.83 -14.20 3.23
N LEU A 43 -9.90 -13.70 2.43
CA LEU A 43 -9.31 -14.41 1.29
C LEU A 43 -7.77 -14.29 1.27
N ASP A 44 -7.11 -15.11 0.46
CA ASP A 44 -5.68 -14.97 0.19
C ASP A 44 -5.44 -14.13 -1.06
N ALA A 45 -4.83 -12.94 -0.88
CA ALA A 45 -4.50 -12.05 -1.99
C ALA A 45 -3.49 -12.63 -3.00
N ALA A 46 -2.67 -13.60 -2.58
CA ALA A 46 -1.76 -14.31 -3.47
C ALA A 46 -2.43 -15.45 -4.24
N ASN A 47 -3.68 -15.81 -3.91
CA ASN A 47 -4.47 -16.81 -4.60
C ASN A 47 -5.32 -16.16 -5.71
N SER A 48 -5.04 -16.51 -6.97
CA SER A 48 -5.76 -15.93 -8.11
C SER A 48 -7.25 -16.30 -8.16
N THR A 49 -7.62 -17.49 -7.69
CA THR A 49 -9.01 -17.97 -7.66
C THR A 49 -9.83 -17.16 -6.64
N ASP A 50 -9.24 -16.88 -5.49
CA ASP A 50 -9.86 -16.05 -4.46
C ASP A 50 -10.10 -14.62 -4.97
N ILE A 51 -9.10 -14.01 -5.62
CA ILE A 51 -9.24 -12.68 -6.21
C ILE A 51 -10.28 -12.69 -7.34
N ALA A 52 -10.28 -13.70 -8.20
CA ALA A 52 -11.29 -13.80 -9.26
C ALA A 52 -12.72 -13.89 -8.68
N LYS A 53 -12.91 -14.67 -7.61
CA LYS A 53 -14.19 -14.77 -6.89
C LYS A 53 -14.60 -13.44 -6.26
N LEU A 54 -13.66 -12.69 -5.69
CA LEU A 54 -13.93 -11.37 -5.12
C LEU A 54 -14.34 -10.37 -6.20
N MET A 55 -13.57 -10.33 -7.28
CA MET A 55 -13.78 -9.36 -8.36
C MET A 55 -15.02 -9.66 -9.20
N ASP A 56 -15.43 -10.94 -9.33
CA ASP A 56 -16.67 -11.36 -10.00
C ASP A 56 -16.83 -10.74 -11.40
N GLY A 57 -15.76 -10.83 -12.19
CA GLY A 57 -15.69 -10.27 -13.55
C GLY A 57 -15.55 -8.74 -13.63
N GLN A 58 -15.60 -8.03 -12.50
CA GLN A 58 -15.39 -6.58 -12.45
C GLN A 58 -13.90 -6.22 -12.42
N LEU A 59 -13.58 -5.02 -12.88
CA LEU A 59 -12.24 -4.44 -12.81
C LEU A 59 -12.25 -3.18 -11.95
N ALA A 60 -11.23 -3.02 -11.11
CA ALA A 60 -11.07 -1.84 -10.28
C ALA A 60 -10.30 -0.74 -11.02
N GLN A 61 -10.68 0.52 -10.78
CA GLN A 61 -9.92 1.70 -11.23
C GLN A 61 -8.82 2.11 -10.23
N LEU A 62 -8.92 1.61 -9.00
CA LEU A 62 -8.03 1.94 -7.90
C LEU A 62 -7.80 0.71 -7.04
N ALA A 63 -6.54 0.39 -6.77
CA ALA A 63 -6.14 -0.57 -5.76
C ALA A 63 -5.24 0.10 -4.72
N ILE A 64 -5.51 -0.12 -3.44
CA ILE A 64 -4.71 0.35 -2.32
C ILE A 64 -4.35 -0.86 -1.47
N HIS A 65 -3.06 -1.13 -1.32
CA HIS A 65 -2.55 -2.27 -0.57
C HIS A 65 -1.72 -1.80 0.63
N ASP A 66 -1.95 -2.44 1.76
CA ASP A 66 -1.18 -2.28 3.00
C ASP A 66 -0.70 -3.65 3.49
N PRO A 67 0.29 -4.27 2.80
CA PRO A 67 0.81 -5.59 3.15
C PRO A 67 1.49 -5.58 4.53
N PRO A 68 1.81 -6.73 5.15
CA PRO A 68 2.39 -6.80 6.49
C PRO A 68 3.87 -6.31 6.60
N TYR A 69 4.42 -5.63 5.60
CA TYR A 69 5.80 -5.09 5.55
C TYR A 69 6.91 -6.07 5.96
N ASN A 70 6.79 -7.35 5.57
CA ASN A 70 7.67 -8.45 6.01
C ASN A 70 7.69 -8.70 7.55
N PHE A 71 6.70 -8.18 8.27
CA PHE A 71 6.47 -8.40 9.70
C PHE A 71 5.13 -9.11 9.90
N VAL A 72 5.14 -10.43 10.02
CA VAL A 72 3.95 -11.18 10.45
C VAL A 72 4.16 -11.60 11.89
N ALA A 73 3.31 -11.12 12.80
CA ALA A 73 3.27 -11.63 14.18
C ALA A 73 4.60 -11.62 14.96
N PHE A 74 5.55 -10.74 14.59
CA PHE A 74 6.92 -10.61 15.14
C PHE A 74 7.92 -11.69 14.66
N GLU A 75 7.52 -12.49 13.66
CA GLU A 75 8.43 -13.34 12.90
C GLU A 75 8.71 -12.67 11.57
N GLU A 76 10.00 -12.39 11.33
CA GLU A 76 10.47 -11.92 10.04
C GLU A 76 10.56 -13.11 9.10
N ARG A 77 9.79 -13.09 8.01
CA ARG A 77 9.98 -14.09 6.95
C ARG A 77 11.28 -13.80 6.23
N GLN A 78 11.87 -14.82 5.60
CA GLN A 78 12.99 -14.55 4.70
C GLN A 78 12.54 -13.56 3.63
N LEU A 79 13.32 -12.48 3.45
CA LEU A 79 13.02 -11.41 2.51
C LEU A 79 12.61 -11.93 1.12
N ALA A 80 13.30 -12.97 0.64
CA ALA A 80 13.00 -13.61 -0.63
C ALA A 80 11.57 -14.20 -0.69
N GLU A 81 11.09 -14.80 0.39
CA GLU A 81 9.72 -15.33 0.48
C GLU A 81 8.69 -14.21 0.48
N PHE A 82 8.95 -13.10 1.19
CA PHE A 82 8.08 -11.94 1.17
C PHE A 82 8.00 -11.30 -0.21
N VAL A 83 9.14 -11.16 -0.90
CA VAL A 83 9.18 -10.63 -2.27
C VAL A 83 8.46 -11.57 -3.24
N ALA A 84 8.67 -12.89 -3.12
CA ALA A 84 7.97 -13.88 -3.95
C ALA A 84 6.46 -13.92 -3.70
N TRP A 85 6.03 -13.82 -2.44
CA TRP A 85 4.62 -13.67 -2.09
C TRP A 85 4.06 -12.35 -2.63
N SER A 86 4.84 -11.27 -2.54
CA SER A 86 4.45 -9.96 -3.06
C SER A 86 4.22 -9.95 -4.56
N GLN A 87 5.11 -10.60 -5.30
CA GLN A 87 4.96 -10.78 -6.74
C GLN A 87 3.62 -11.45 -7.11
N LYS A 88 3.14 -12.42 -6.32
CA LYS A 88 1.87 -13.12 -6.59
C LYS A 88 0.68 -12.19 -6.46
N TRP A 89 0.56 -11.46 -5.35
CA TRP A 89 -0.60 -10.58 -5.16
C TRP A 89 -0.53 -9.34 -6.06
N VAL A 90 0.66 -8.80 -6.36
CA VAL A 90 0.81 -7.73 -7.36
C VAL A 90 0.34 -8.19 -8.74
N GLN A 91 0.68 -9.42 -9.14
CA GLN A 91 0.20 -10.01 -10.40
C GLN A 91 -1.33 -10.15 -10.43
N ASN A 92 -1.94 -10.57 -9.31
CA ASN A 92 -3.39 -10.66 -9.20
C ASN A 92 -4.04 -9.26 -9.27
N THR A 93 -3.46 -8.27 -8.58
CA THR A 93 -3.89 -6.87 -8.64
C THR A 93 -3.82 -6.34 -10.07
N TRP A 94 -2.72 -6.55 -10.80
CA TRP A 94 -2.60 -6.09 -12.20
C TRP A 94 -3.71 -6.65 -13.11
N ARG A 95 -4.13 -7.91 -12.88
CA ARG A 95 -5.23 -8.56 -13.61
C ARG A 95 -6.61 -8.05 -13.20
N ALA A 96 -6.77 -7.69 -11.92
CA ALA A 96 -8.01 -7.16 -11.35
C ALA A 96 -8.24 -5.67 -11.63
N LEU A 97 -7.24 -4.98 -12.17
CA LEU A 97 -7.28 -3.56 -12.49
C LEU A 97 -7.66 -3.30 -13.95
N ALA A 98 -8.47 -2.27 -14.18
CA ALA A 98 -8.77 -1.73 -15.51
C ALA A 98 -7.49 -1.20 -16.19
N ASP A 99 -7.51 -1.01 -17.52
CA ASP A 99 -6.34 -0.62 -18.30
C ASP A 99 -5.77 0.73 -17.91
N ASP A 100 -6.63 1.68 -17.54
CA ASP A 100 -6.26 2.97 -16.99
C ASP A 100 -6.64 3.03 -15.51
N SER A 101 -5.68 2.72 -14.63
CA SER A 101 -5.96 2.59 -13.20
C SER A 101 -4.77 2.93 -12.30
N ALA A 102 -5.08 3.24 -11.05
CA ALA A 102 -4.11 3.62 -10.03
C ALA A 102 -3.86 2.47 -9.05
N PHE A 103 -2.59 2.30 -8.68
CA PHE A 103 -2.14 1.29 -7.74
C PHE A 103 -1.24 1.91 -6.68
N TYR A 104 -1.69 1.87 -5.43
CA TYR A 104 -0.99 2.40 -4.27
C TYR A 104 -0.56 1.25 -3.35
N VAL A 105 0.69 1.29 -2.89
CA VAL A 105 1.23 0.30 -1.96
C VAL A 105 1.92 1.00 -0.80
N TRP A 106 1.42 0.77 0.40
CA TRP A 106 2.12 1.15 1.61
C TRP A 106 3.24 0.16 1.92
N LEU A 107 4.40 0.68 2.29
CA LEU A 107 5.54 -0.10 2.76
C LEU A 107 6.31 0.68 3.83
N GLY A 108 7.09 -0.07 4.60
CA GLY A 108 8.07 0.49 5.54
C GLY A 108 9.48 0.34 5.03
N ALA A 109 10.34 1.29 5.41
CA ALA A 109 11.78 1.22 5.22
C ALA A 109 12.50 1.04 6.58
N ASP A 110 12.66 -0.19 7.07
CA ASP A 110 13.29 -0.43 8.37
C ASP A 110 14.79 -0.10 8.33
N GLN A 111 15.15 1.06 8.89
CA GLN A 111 16.52 1.56 8.95
C GLN A 111 17.49 0.62 9.70
N ARG A 112 16.97 -0.24 10.58
CA ARG A 112 17.78 -1.21 11.34
C ARG A 112 18.07 -2.48 10.54
N ASN A 113 17.33 -2.69 9.46
CA ASN A 113 17.42 -3.88 8.62
C ASN A 113 17.61 -3.49 7.15
N HIS A 114 18.58 -2.61 6.90
CA HIS A 114 18.98 -2.19 5.55
C HIS A 114 17.81 -1.66 4.67
N PHE A 115 16.83 -0.99 5.30
CA PHE A 115 15.63 -0.44 4.68
C PHE A 115 14.63 -1.47 4.13
N GLN A 116 14.77 -2.75 4.48
CA GLN A 116 13.83 -3.79 4.04
C GLN A 116 12.40 -3.52 4.53
N PRO A 117 11.38 -4.00 3.78
CA PRO A 117 11.48 -4.65 2.47
C PRO A 117 11.34 -3.66 1.29
N LEU A 118 11.37 -2.34 1.53
CA LEU A 118 11.01 -1.34 0.54
C LEU A 118 11.86 -1.41 -0.75
N PRO A 119 13.21 -1.38 -0.72
CA PRO A 119 14.03 -1.45 -1.93
C PRO A 119 13.78 -2.74 -2.73
N ASP A 120 13.64 -3.87 -2.06
CA ASP A 120 13.45 -5.18 -2.67
C ASP A 120 12.11 -5.28 -3.39
N PHE A 121 11.05 -4.75 -2.77
CA PHE A 121 9.76 -4.62 -3.41
C PHE A 121 9.82 -3.71 -4.63
N MET A 122 10.48 -2.54 -4.53
CA MET A 122 10.64 -1.63 -5.67
C MET A 122 11.42 -2.25 -6.84
N LEU A 123 12.44 -3.06 -6.55
CA LEU A 123 13.18 -3.80 -7.58
C LEU A 123 12.30 -4.87 -8.24
N MET A 124 11.50 -5.60 -7.46
CA MET A 124 10.53 -6.56 -7.97
C MET A 124 9.48 -5.89 -8.88
N MET A 125 8.99 -4.70 -8.50
CA MET A 125 8.01 -3.94 -9.29
C MET A 125 8.51 -3.57 -10.70
N ARG A 126 9.82 -3.46 -10.94
CA ARG A 126 10.38 -3.19 -12.27
C ARG A 126 10.07 -4.26 -13.32
N ARG A 127 9.58 -5.43 -12.89
CA ARG A 127 9.19 -6.54 -13.79
C ARG A 127 7.73 -6.45 -14.25
N PHE A 128 6.95 -5.53 -13.69
CA PHE A 128 5.54 -5.37 -14.03
C PHE A 128 5.35 -4.17 -14.95
N ASP A 129 4.32 -4.23 -15.78
CA ASP A 129 3.87 -3.09 -16.58
C ASP A 129 3.03 -2.14 -15.73
N PHE A 130 3.72 -1.51 -14.80
CA PHE A 130 3.23 -0.45 -13.92
C PHE A 130 4.20 0.72 -14.01
N GLN A 131 3.71 1.89 -14.37
CA GLN A 131 4.52 3.10 -14.45
C GLN A 131 4.63 3.74 -13.07
N PRO A 132 5.84 3.90 -12.49
CA PRO A 132 6.00 4.63 -11.24
C PRO A 132 5.64 6.11 -11.47
N ARG A 133 4.76 6.65 -10.63
CA ARG A 133 4.27 8.03 -10.76
C ARG A 133 4.72 8.91 -9.61
N SER A 134 4.69 8.39 -8.38
CA SER A 134 5.12 9.15 -7.21
C SER A 134 5.68 8.25 -6.11
N PHE A 135 6.59 8.81 -5.32
CA PHE A 135 7.06 8.27 -4.06
C PHE A 135 6.56 9.21 -2.97
N ILE A 136 5.50 8.82 -2.27
CA ILE A 136 4.84 9.64 -1.26
C ILE A 136 5.37 9.24 0.11
N THR A 137 5.63 10.21 0.98
CA THR A 137 6.05 9.96 2.36
C THR A 137 5.05 10.57 3.31
N MET A 138 4.35 9.73 4.07
CA MET A 138 3.53 10.18 5.18
C MET A 138 4.43 10.41 6.40
N ARG A 139 4.36 11.59 7.00
CA ARG A 139 5.06 11.91 8.24
C ARG A 139 4.12 11.74 9.44
N ASN A 140 4.49 10.85 10.35
CA ASN A 140 3.81 10.66 11.63
C ASN A 140 4.17 11.80 12.60
N GLN A 141 3.20 12.23 13.41
CA GLN A 141 3.41 13.32 14.38
C GLN A 141 4.25 12.88 15.60
N ARG A 142 4.25 11.58 15.91
CA ARG A 142 4.95 10.99 17.06
C ARG A 142 5.80 9.83 16.61
N GLY A 143 6.96 9.67 17.24
CA GLY A 143 7.86 8.54 17.08
C GLY A 143 8.88 8.52 18.21
N TYR A 144 9.70 7.47 18.25
CA TYR A 144 10.74 7.35 19.25
C TYR A 144 12.02 8.08 18.79
N GLY A 145 12.49 9.00 19.62
CA GLY A 145 13.80 9.64 19.50
C GLY A 145 14.93 8.62 19.64
N THR A 146 16.01 8.79 18.88
CA THR A 146 17.26 8.07 19.10
C THR A 146 18.41 9.07 19.23
N GLN A 147 19.45 8.74 20.00
CA GLN A 147 20.60 9.63 20.17
C GLN A 147 21.54 9.66 18.96
N LYS A 148 21.52 8.61 18.13
CA LYS A 148 22.50 8.39 17.05
C LYS A 148 21.88 8.48 15.65
N ASN A 149 20.57 8.74 15.54
CA ASN A 149 19.88 8.78 14.25
C ASN A 149 18.59 9.62 14.32
N TRP A 150 18.08 9.99 13.15
CA TRP A 150 16.79 10.65 12.99
C TRP A 150 15.63 9.78 13.49
N MET A 151 14.56 10.42 13.95
CA MET A 151 13.34 9.71 14.31
C MET A 151 12.73 9.02 13.09
N ALA A 152 12.39 7.73 13.23
CA ALA A 152 11.64 6.98 12.24
C ALA A 152 10.13 7.35 12.30
N VAL A 153 9.79 8.58 11.91
CA VAL A 153 8.42 9.14 11.91
C VAL A 153 7.84 9.18 10.50
N ARG A 154 8.11 8.18 9.68
CA ARG A 154 7.63 8.15 8.30
C ARG A 154 7.14 6.77 7.90
N GLN A 155 6.25 6.77 6.92
CA GLN A 155 5.83 5.60 6.14
C GLN A 155 5.80 5.98 4.67
N GLU A 156 6.10 5.01 3.82
CA GLU A 156 6.28 5.20 2.41
C GLU A 156 5.04 4.66 1.67
N LEU A 157 4.50 5.47 0.76
CA LEU A 157 3.39 5.11 -0.10
C LEU A 157 3.85 5.24 -1.54
N LEU A 158 4.00 4.10 -2.19
CA LEU A 158 4.38 4.03 -3.60
C LEU A 158 3.13 4.18 -4.46
N TYR A 159 3.17 5.07 -5.46
CA TYR A 159 2.11 5.22 -6.44
C TYR A 159 2.59 4.78 -7.82
N TYR A 160 1.91 3.77 -8.37
CA TYR A 160 2.06 3.27 -9.73
C TYR A 160 0.76 3.44 -10.52
N ALA A 161 0.88 3.57 -11.84
CA ALA A 161 -0.25 3.57 -12.76
C ALA A 161 -0.15 2.38 -13.73
N LYS A 162 -1.28 1.73 -14.01
CA LYS A 162 -1.47 0.89 -15.19
C LYS A 162 -2.09 1.77 -16.27
N GLY A 163 -1.52 1.78 -17.47
CA GLY A 163 -1.93 2.69 -18.54
C GLY A 163 -1.73 4.17 -18.18
N THR A 164 -2.70 5.00 -18.54
CA THR A 164 -2.69 6.46 -18.37
C THR A 164 -3.97 6.95 -17.68
N PRO A 165 -4.21 6.59 -16.41
CA PRO A 165 -5.40 7.04 -15.68
C PRO A 165 -5.44 8.56 -15.55
N PHE A 166 -6.65 9.10 -15.50
CA PHE A 166 -6.87 10.49 -15.14
C PHE A 166 -6.28 10.79 -13.75
N PHE A 167 -5.61 11.93 -13.63
CA PHE A 167 -5.08 12.41 -12.35
C PHE A 167 -5.35 13.91 -12.23
N GLU A 168 -6.12 14.29 -11.21
CA GLU A 168 -6.36 15.69 -10.89
C GLU A 168 -5.16 16.29 -10.17
N VAL A 169 -4.51 17.25 -10.81
CA VAL A 169 -3.33 17.91 -10.25
C VAL A 169 -3.70 18.70 -8.99
N GLN A 170 -3.08 18.35 -7.87
CA GLN A 170 -3.25 19.04 -6.60
C GLN A 170 -2.17 20.12 -6.47
N TYR A 171 -2.58 21.38 -6.53
CA TYR A 171 -1.71 22.51 -6.21
C TYR A 171 -1.84 22.87 -4.74
N THR A 172 -0.73 23.25 -4.11
CA THR A 172 -0.77 23.81 -2.75
C THR A 172 -1.03 25.31 -2.84
N ASP A 173 -1.69 25.87 -1.84
CA ASP A 173 -1.88 27.32 -1.69
C ASP A 173 -0.59 28.06 -1.32
N ILE A 174 0.55 27.37 -1.31
CA ILE A 174 1.86 27.96 -0.99
C ILE A 174 2.28 28.83 -2.17
N PRO A 175 2.41 30.16 -1.99
CA PRO A 175 2.79 31.04 -3.08
C PRO A 175 4.16 30.63 -3.65
N LYS A 176 4.30 30.69 -4.98
CA LYS A 176 5.62 30.56 -5.62
C LYS A 176 6.46 31.79 -5.29
N ILE A 177 7.25 31.75 -4.22
CA ILE A 177 8.15 32.85 -3.82
C ILE A 177 9.47 32.84 -4.62
N LEU A 178 9.74 31.79 -5.40
CA LEU A 178 10.96 31.65 -6.22
C LEU A 178 10.96 32.58 -7.44
N ARG A 179 11.59 33.75 -7.27
CA ARG A 179 12.04 34.62 -8.39
C ARG A 179 13.23 33.99 -9.10
N GLY A 180 13.40 34.26 -10.40
CA GLY A 180 14.58 33.84 -11.18
C GLY A 180 14.49 32.48 -11.90
N TYR A 181 13.36 31.77 -11.80
CA TYR A 181 13.08 30.64 -12.70
C TYR A 181 12.34 31.15 -13.93
N TYR A 182 13.03 31.09 -15.07
CA TYR A 182 12.48 31.45 -16.37
C TYR A 182 12.17 30.18 -17.17
N LYS A 183 10.99 30.11 -17.80
CA LYS A 183 10.66 29.07 -18.78
C LYS A 183 10.46 29.67 -20.15
N GLY A 184 10.98 28.99 -21.17
CA GLY A 184 10.65 29.27 -22.56
C GLY A 184 9.32 28.62 -22.90
N VAL A 185 8.28 29.42 -23.10
CA VAL A 185 6.99 28.95 -23.63
C VAL A 185 6.79 29.64 -24.97
N ASN A 186 6.69 28.87 -26.05
CA ASN A 186 6.56 29.38 -27.43
C ASN A 186 7.61 30.46 -27.80
N GLY A 187 8.88 30.24 -27.41
CA GLY A 187 9.98 31.17 -27.71
C GLY A 187 10.03 32.44 -26.86
N LYS A 188 9.10 32.65 -25.92
CA LYS A 188 9.13 33.77 -24.97
C LYS A 188 9.62 33.31 -23.61
N LYS A 189 10.55 34.08 -23.04
CA LYS A 189 11.07 33.89 -21.68
C LYS A 189 10.04 34.44 -20.69
N LEU A 190 9.34 33.55 -20.01
CA LEU A 190 8.34 33.91 -18.99
C LEU A 190 8.93 33.64 -17.60
N GLU A 191 8.76 34.61 -16.70
CA GLU A 191 9.04 34.44 -15.28
C GLU A 191 7.80 33.85 -14.59
N ASN A 192 7.99 33.08 -13.50
CA ASN A 192 6.93 32.38 -12.77
C ASN A 192 5.89 33.27 -12.04
N LEU A 193 5.69 34.52 -12.49
CA LEU A 193 4.73 35.47 -11.94
C LEU A 193 3.48 35.55 -12.82
N ALA A 194 2.71 34.46 -12.88
CA ALA A 194 1.31 34.44 -13.31
C ALA A 194 0.65 33.15 -12.81
#